data_AF-A0A662MZW5-F1
#
_entry.id   AF-A0A662MZW5-F1
#
_cell.length_a   1.000
_cell.length_b   1.000
_cell.length_c   1.000
_cell.angle_alpha   90.00
_cell.angle_beta   90.00
_cell.angle_gamma   90.00
#
_symmetry.space_group_name_H-M   'P 1'
#
loop_
_entity.id
_entity.type
_entity.pdbx_description
1 polymer ?
#
loop_
_entity_poly.entity_id
_entity_poly.type
_entity_poly.pdbx_seq_one_letter_code
_entity_poly.pdbx_strand_id
1 'polypeptide(L)' 'MLEVKSISKDWKEFKLRDISFEVKKNEYFIILGPSGAGKTLLLELIAGIFVPDSGRIFM' A
#
# COMPACT_ATOMS: atom_id res chain seq x y z
N MET A 1 -6.67 9.01 -9.69
CA MET A 1 -5.21 8.80 -9.86
C MET A 1 -4.75 8.37 -8.48
N LEU A 2 -4.20 7.17 -8.33
CA LEU A 2 -3.84 6.68 -7.01
C LEU A 2 -2.47 7.23 -6.61
N GLU A 3 -2.36 7.80 -5.43
CA GLU A 3 -1.09 8.21 -4.84
C GLU A 3 -0.99 7.66 -3.42
N VAL A 4 0.10 6.95 -3.15
CA VAL A 4 0.45 6.40 -1.83
C VAL A 4 1.71 7.12 -1.36
N LYS A 5 1.63 7.80 -0.21
CA LYS A 5 2.74 8.59 0.35
C LYS A 5 3.18 8.07 1.72
N SER A 6 4.40 7.55 1.78
CA SER A 6 5.13 7.14 2.99
C SER A 6 4.28 6.32 3.96
N ILE A 7 3.52 5.37 3.44
CA ILE A 7 2.64 4.57 4.28
C ILE A 7 3.46 3.53 5.05
N SER A 8 3.17 3.40 6.34
CA SER A 8 3.67 2.31 7.16
C SER A 8 2.53 1.65 7.91
N LYS A 9 2.65 0.34 8.10
CA LYS A 9 1.70 -0.46 8.86
C LYS A 9 2.37 -1.64 9.51
N ASP A 10 2.19 -1.80 10.81
CA ASP A 10 2.46 -3.06 11.51
C ASP A 10 1.16 -3.82 11.73
N TRP A 11 1.07 -5.03 11.20
CA TRP A 11 -0.10 -5.87 11.34
C TRP A 11 0.30 -7.35 11.44
N LYS A 12 0.18 -7.90 12.66
CA LYS A 12 0.64 -9.26 13.00
C LYS A 12 2.10 -9.49 12.54
N GLU A 13 2.36 -10.49 11.73
CA GLU A 13 3.68 -10.78 11.15
C GLU A 13 4.08 -9.89 9.96
N PHE A 14 3.14 -9.10 9.42
CA PHE A 14 3.37 -8.26 8.25
C PHE A 14 3.77 -6.84 8.64
N LYS A 15 4.79 -6.31 7.96
CA LYS A 15 5.28 -4.96 8.17
C LYS A 15 5.47 -4.24 6.84
N LEU A 16 4.72 -3.17 6.63
CA LEU A 16 4.94 -2.22 5.55
C LEU A 16 5.68 -1.02 6.12
N ARG A 17 6.75 -0.59 5.45
CA ARG A 17 7.61 0.50 5.90
C ARG A 17 7.83 1.46 4.74
N ASP A 18 7.43 2.71 4.95
CA ASP A 18 7.68 3.84 4.06
C ASP A 18 7.40 3.55 2.57
N ILE A 19 6.24 2.97 2.29
CA ILE A 19 5.83 2.65 0.91
C ILE A 19 5.31 3.93 0.25
N SER A 20 5.90 4.29 -0.89
CA SER A 20 5.50 5.43 -1.70
C SER A 20 5.47 5.06 -3.19
N PHE A 21 4.36 5.34 -3.86
CA PHE A 21 4.22 5.21 -5.31
C PHE A 21 2.99 5.96 -5.83
N GLU A 22 2.97 6.20 -7.14
CA GLU A 22 1.85 6.79 -7.86
C GLU A 22 1.42 5.86 -8.98
N VAL A 23 0.11 5.77 -9.23
CA VAL A 23 -0.48 5.11 -10.39
C VAL A 23 -1.26 6.14 -11.19
N LYS A 24 -0.76 6.43 -12.39
CA LYS A 24 -1.31 7.43 -13.29
C LYS A 24 -2.62 6.95 -13.89
N LYS A 25 -3.39 7.90 -14.43
CA LYS A 25 -4.60 7.57 -15.18
C LYS A 25 -4.23 6.69 -16.38
N ASN A 26 -4.99 5.61 -16.57
CA ASN A 26 -4.79 4.60 -17.63
C ASN A 26 -3.49 3.77 -17.51
N GLU A 27 -2.83 3.78 -16.35
CA GLU A 27 -1.65 2.94 -16.10
C GLU A 27 -2.05 1.56 -15.58
N TYR A 28 -1.42 0.51 -16.10
CA TYR A 28 -1.55 -0.84 -15.57
C TYR A 28 -0.39 -1.13 -14.61
N PHE A 29 -0.65 -0.98 -13.31
CA PHE A 29 0.37 -1.11 -12.26
C PHE A 29 0.28 -2.48 -11.59
N ILE A 30 1.43 -3.13 -11.36
CA ILE A 30 1.51 -4.47 -10.77
C ILE A 30 2.37 -4.41 -9.50
N ILE A 31 1.82 -4.93 -8.39
CA ILE A 31 2.58 -5.15 -7.15
C ILE A 31 3.11 -6.60 -7.17
N LEU A 32 4.43 -6.75 -7.23
CA LEU A 32 5.11 -8.06 -7.23
C LEU A 32 5.96 -8.26 -5.97
N GLY A 33 6.16 -9.52 -5.61
CA GLY A 33 7.00 -9.91 -4.48
C GLY A 33 6.66 -11.30 -3.95
N PRO A 34 7.51 -11.91 -3.10
CA PRO A 34 7.29 -13.24 -2.55
C PRO A 34 6.04 -13.31 -1.67
N SER A 35 5.55 -14.53 -1.39
CA SER A 35 4.53 -14.72 -0.35
C SER A 35 5.03 -14.17 0.99
N GLY A 36 4.16 -13.56 1.78
CA GLY A 36 4.57 -12.93 3.05
C GLY A 36 4.98 -11.45 2.93
N ALA A 37 5.25 -10.92 1.73
CA ALA A 37 5.77 -9.54 1.57
C ALA A 37 4.77 -8.40 1.93
N GLY A 38 3.55 -8.71 2.36
CA GLY A 38 2.56 -7.69 2.74
C GLY A 38 1.73 -7.12 1.58
N LYS A 39 1.74 -7.76 0.39
CA LYS A 39 0.98 -7.30 -0.79
C LYS A 39 -0.53 -7.19 -0.53
N THR A 40 -1.12 -8.21 0.08
CA THR A 40 -2.56 -8.20 0.42
C THR A 40 -2.87 -7.07 1.40
N LEU A 41 -2.07 -6.92 2.45
CA LEU A 41 -2.20 -5.82 3.42
C LEU A 41 -2.12 -4.45 2.75
N LEU A 42 -1.19 -4.26 1.80
CA LEU A 42 -1.07 -3.02 1.02
C LEU A 42 -2.35 -2.73 0.22
N LEU A 43 -2.91 -3.73 -0.46
CA LEU A 43 -4.17 -3.59 -1.20
C LEU A 43 -5.35 -3.28 -0.28
N GLU A 44 -5.41 -3.89 0.90
CA GLU A 44 -6.46 -3.64 1.90
C GLU A 44 -6.37 -2.22 2.48
N LEU A 45 -5.17 -1.67 2.66
CA LEU A 45 -4.97 -0.26 3.03
C LEU A 45 -5.46 0.68 1.92
N ILE A 46 -5.13 0.39 0.66
CA ILE A 46 -5.59 1.18 -0.51
C ILE A 46 -7.12 1.14 -0.63
N ALA A 47 -7.73 -0.01 -0.38
CA ALA A 47 -9.18 -0.17 -0.39
C ALA A 47 -9.89 0.47 0.81
N GLY A 48 -9.15 0.99 1.80
CA GLY A 48 -9.70 1.62 3.01
C GLY A 48 -10.27 0.63 4.03
N ILE A 49 -9.93 -0.66 3.93
CA ILE A 49 -10.32 -1.70 4.91
C ILE A 49 -9.56 -1.49 6.22
N PHE A 50 -8.29 -1.09 6.10
CA PHE A 50 -7.45 -0.72 7.23
C PHE A 50 -6.95 0.72 7.07
N VAL A 51 -6.65 1.34 8.21
CA VAL A 51 -6.00 2.66 8.26
C VAL A 51 -4.50 2.47 8.46
N PRO A 52 -3.64 3.14 7.67
CA PRO A 52 -2.20 3.10 7.88
C PRO A 52 -1.82 3.74 9.21
N ASP A 53 -0.74 3.28 9.84
CA ASP A 53 -0.26 3.88 11.10
C ASP A 53 0.41 5.24 10.86
N SER A 54 0.99 5.42 9.67
CA SER A 54 1.54 6.69 9.18
C SER A 54 1.38 6.81 7.67
N GLY A 55 1.52 8.03 7.14
CA GLY A 55 1.40 8.29 5.70
C GLY A 55 -0.05 8.51 5.26
N ARG A 56 -0.26 8.65 3.94
CA ARG A 56 -1.58 8.96 3.35
C ARG A 56 -1.78 8.28 2.00
N ILE A 57 -3.04 8.03 1.66
CA ILE A 57 -3.49 7.48 0.38
C ILE A 57 -4.49 8.47 -0.22
N PHE A 58 -4.31 8.80 -1.50
CA PHE A 58 -5.15 9.71 -2.28
C PHE A 58 -5.67 8.98 -3.54
N MET A 59 -6.92 9.23 -3.93
CA MET A 59 -7.58 8.62 -5.10
C MET A 59 -7.98 9.65 -6.16
#